data_AF-A0A5E4GFB7-F1
#
_entry.id   AF-A0A5E4GFB7-F1
#
_cell.length_a   1.000
_cell.length_b   1.000
_cell.length_c   1.000
_cell.angle_alpha   90.00
_cell.angle_beta   90.00
_cell.angle_gamma   90.00
#
_symmetry.space_group_name_H-M   'P 1'
#
loop_
_entity.id
_entity.type
_entity.pdbx_description
1 polymer ?
#
loop_
_entity_poly.entity_id
_entity_poly.type
_entity_poly.pdbx_seq_one_letter_code
_entity_poly.pdbx_strand_id
1 'polypeptide(L)'
;EEEHPRAVSSAEDGEGHRVTNSRISIGYDERHRAAPTAELHSSLAHDIGHVVRTHCPMQWKSWRVMPDEIKVEVRGQLSTNYNLEDLDEESLTYVNRLFAERYKQWKSDLHHHFQAFDDPQVALQEGCPKELEGREDSWEWLCAHFQAPEFANKAQVNKGNRKKKTLLHHSGSRPFSYRMDARRREGSKFPEIDVFGDVYVRPGNELAESLH
;
A
#
# COMPACT_ATOMS: atom_id res chain seq x y z
N GLU A 1 20.82 -47.80 -2.54
CA GLU A 1 21.23 -46.66 -3.39
C GLU A 1 20.94 -45.39 -2.61
N GLU A 2 21.96 -44.56 -2.45
CA GLU A 2 21.98 -43.38 -1.59
C GLU A 2 21.77 -42.15 -2.49
N GLU A 3 20.63 -41.48 -2.34
CA GLU A 3 20.25 -40.32 -3.17
C GLU A 3 20.99 -39.07 -2.68
N HIS A 4 21.95 -38.59 -3.48
CA HIS A 4 22.69 -37.36 -3.24
C HIS A 4 21.79 -36.11 -3.42
N PRO A 5 21.92 -35.08 -2.57
CA PRO A 5 21.17 -33.84 -2.74
C PRO A 5 21.72 -33.01 -3.92
N ARG A 6 20.83 -32.56 -4.81
CA ARG A 6 21.15 -31.66 -5.93
C ARG A 6 21.68 -30.32 -5.42
N ALA A 7 22.83 -29.92 -5.95
CA ALA A 7 23.45 -28.63 -5.69
C ALA A 7 22.62 -27.47 -6.26
N VAL A 8 22.37 -26.46 -5.43
CA VAL A 8 21.80 -25.16 -5.83
C VAL A 8 22.90 -24.35 -6.51
N SER A 9 22.72 -24.01 -7.79
CA SER A 9 23.67 -23.15 -8.51
C SER A 9 23.50 -21.69 -8.10
N SER A 10 24.60 -21.04 -7.72
CA SER A 10 24.68 -19.58 -7.50
C SER A 10 25.36 -18.95 -8.72
N ALA A 11 24.80 -17.86 -9.25
CA ALA A 11 25.47 -17.05 -10.26
C ALA A 11 26.14 -15.86 -9.57
N GLU A 12 27.36 -15.53 -9.98
CA GLU A 12 28.11 -14.36 -9.50
C GLU A 12 28.05 -13.28 -10.58
N ASP A 13 27.74 -12.04 -10.18
CA ASP A 13 27.94 -10.90 -11.07
C ASP A 13 29.43 -10.54 -11.14
N GLY A 14 29.83 -9.85 -12.22
CA GLY A 14 31.22 -9.53 -12.58
C GLY A 14 32.01 -8.67 -11.57
N GLU A 15 31.49 -8.48 -10.36
CA GLU A 15 32.11 -7.74 -9.25
C GLU A 15 32.26 -8.61 -7.98
N GLY A 16 32.02 -9.92 -8.05
CA GLY A 16 32.34 -10.86 -6.96
C GLY A 16 31.39 -10.80 -5.75
N HIS A 17 30.23 -10.16 -5.90
CA HIS A 17 29.14 -10.29 -4.94
C HIS A 17 28.33 -11.57 -5.22
N ARG A 18 28.15 -12.40 -4.18
CA ARG A 18 27.20 -13.53 -4.22
C ARG A 18 25.80 -12.98 -4.44
N VAL A 19 25.29 -13.09 -5.67
CA VAL A 19 23.88 -12.87 -5.96
C VAL A 19 23.16 -14.17 -5.62
N THR A 20 22.60 -14.24 -4.42
CA THR A 20 21.64 -15.29 -4.12
C THR A 20 20.36 -14.96 -4.90
N ASN A 21 20.01 -15.77 -5.90
CA ASN A 21 18.69 -15.77 -6.56
C ASN A 21 17.53 -16.13 -5.60
N SER A 22 17.71 -15.96 -4.29
CA SER A 22 16.72 -16.23 -3.27
C SER A 22 15.73 -15.07 -3.22
N ARG A 23 14.48 -15.34 -3.58
CA ARG A 23 13.35 -14.44 -3.36
C ARG A 23 13.21 -14.10 -1.88
N ILE A 24 12.74 -12.88 -1.59
CA ILE A 24 12.56 -12.37 -0.22
C ILE A 24 11.35 -13.05 0.44
N SER A 25 11.55 -13.69 1.58
CA SER A 25 10.43 -14.24 2.37
C SER A 25 9.64 -13.13 3.04
N ILE A 26 8.32 -13.20 2.93
CA ILE A 26 7.41 -12.29 3.64
C ILE A 26 6.94 -13.03 4.90
N GLY A 27 7.32 -12.52 6.07
CA GLY A 27 6.74 -12.95 7.34
C GLY A 27 5.72 -11.94 7.85
N TYR A 28 4.84 -12.38 8.73
CA TYR A 28 4.00 -11.54 9.56
C TYR A 28 4.52 -11.54 11.00
N ASP A 29 4.59 -10.35 11.59
CA ASP A 29 4.91 -10.17 12.99
C ASP A 29 3.69 -9.62 13.73
N GLU A 30 3.18 -10.42 14.66
CA GLU A 30 1.96 -10.13 15.41
C GLU A 30 2.10 -8.86 16.26
N ARG A 31 3.29 -8.63 16.83
CA ARG A 31 3.58 -7.45 17.66
C ARG A 31 3.41 -6.15 16.88
N HIS A 32 3.97 -6.08 15.68
CA HIS A 32 3.86 -4.90 14.82
C HIS A 32 2.61 -4.89 13.96
N ARG A 33 1.91 -6.04 13.87
CA ARG A 33 0.81 -6.32 12.94
C ARG A 33 1.21 -6.01 11.50
N ALA A 34 2.46 -6.28 11.15
CA ALA A 34 3.12 -5.90 9.91
C ALA A 34 4.28 -6.88 9.62
N ALA A 35 5.20 -6.53 8.71
CA ALA A 35 6.39 -7.34 8.48
C ALA A 35 7.34 -7.35 9.71
N PRO A 36 8.29 -8.30 9.82
CA PRO A 36 9.25 -8.31 10.92
C PRO A 36 10.12 -7.03 11.03
N THR A 37 10.35 -6.35 9.91
CA THR A 37 11.15 -5.12 9.86
C THR A 37 10.40 -4.00 9.15
N ALA A 38 10.71 -2.75 9.51
CA ALA A 38 10.12 -1.57 8.91
C ALA A 38 10.57 -1.39 7.44
N GLU A 39 11.79 -1.82 7.14
CA GLU A 39 12.40 -1.80 5.81
C GLU A 39 11.65 -2.76 4.87
N LEU A 40 11.41 -4.00 5.32
CA LEU A 40 10.63 -4.98 4.55
C LEU A 40 9.20 -4.51 4.36
N HIS A 41 8.55 -3.98 5.42
CA HIS A 41 7.21 -3.40 5.29
C HIS A 41 7.17 -2.29 4.24
N SER A 42 8.14 -1.38 4.27
CA SER A 42 8.18 -0.23 3.35
C SER A 42 8.44 -0.67 1.91
N SER A 43 9.38 -1.58 1.69
CA SER A 43 9.69 -2.16 0.37
C SER A 43 8.49 -2.89 -0.21
N LEU A 44 7.89 -3.79 0.57
CA LEU A 44 6.73 -4.56 0.13
C LEU A 44 5.54 -3.64 -0.19
N ALA A 45 5.28 -2.64 0.65
CA ALA A 45 4.20 -1.69 0.40
C ALA A 45 4.46 -0.80 -0.84
N HIS A 46 5.73 -0.51 -1.15
CA HIS A 46 6.12 0.20 -2.37
C HIS A 46 5.89 -0.66 -3.61
N ASP A 47 6.39 -1.89 -3.61
CA ASP A 47 6.28 -2.83 -4.72
C ASP A 47 4.83 -3.22 -4.99
N ILE A 48 4.03 -3.47 -3.95
CA ILE A 48 2.57 -3.64 -4.07
C ILE A 48 1.94 -2.40 -4.71
N GLY A 49 2.38 -1.20 -4.31
CA GLY A 49 1.92 0.04 -4.92
C GLY A 49 2.22 0.09 -6.42
N HIS A 50 3.41 -0.32 -6.84
CA HIS A 50 3.78 -0.44 -8.24
C HIS A 50 2.90 -1.47 -8.96
N VAL A 51 2.77 -2.68 -8.41
CA VAL A 51 1.92 -3.74 -8.98
C VAL A 51 0.47 -3.29 -9.16
N VAL A 52 -0.09 -2.59 -8.17
CA VAL A 52 -1.45 -2.07 -8.26
C VAL A 52 -1.59 -1.06 -9.40
N ARG A 53 -0.64 -0.14 -9.57
CA ARG A 53 -0.70 0.85 -10.65
C ARG A 53 -0.55 0.21 -12.03
N THR A 54 0.37 -0.74 -12.17
CA THR A 54 0.78 -1.27 -13.47
C THR A 54 -0.03 -2.48 -13.93
N HIS A 55 -0.52 -3.32 -13.01
CA HIS A 55 -1.11 -4.61 -13.35
C HIS A 55 -2.53 -4.81 -12.84
N CYS A 56 -2.97 -4.07 -11.82
CA CYS A 56 -4.30 -4.31 -11.26
C CYS A 56 -5.41 -3.72 -12.15
N PRO A 57 -6.41 -4.53 -12.55
CA PRO A 57 -7.56 -4.03 -13.30
C PRO A 57 -8.50 -3.27 -12.37
N MET A 58 -8.72 -1.99 -12.66
CA MET A 58 -9.36 -1.05 -11.72
C MET A 58 -10.90 -1.04 -11.81
N GLN A 59 -11.49 -2.17 -12.25
CA GLN A 59 -12.91 -2.32 -12.59
C GLN A 59 -13.82 -2.75 -11.43
N TRP A 60 -13.33 -2.66 -10.18
CA TRP A 60 -14.10 -3.07 -9.01
C TRP A 60 -14.25 -1.93 -8.01
N LYS A 61 -15.35 -1.96 -7.24
CA LYS A 61 -15.61 -0.94 -6.21
C LYS A 61 -14.50 -0.93 -5.15
N SER A 62 -13.93 -2.09 -4.81
CA SER A 62 -12.84 -2.25 -3.86
C SER A 62 -12.08 -3.55 -4.09
N TRP A 63 -10.85 -3.64 -3.56
CA TRP A 63 -10.09 -4.90 -3.53
C TRP A 63 -10.91 -6.07 -2.98
N ARG A 64 -11.70 -5.85 -1.91
CA ARG A 64 -12.49 -6.92 -1.26
C ARG A 64 -13.44 -7.64 -2.22
N VAL A 65 -14.05 -6.91 -3.16
CA VAL A 65 -15.08 -7.47 -4.08
C VAL A 65 -14.52 -7.91 -5.42
N MET A 66 -13.21 -7.75 -5.63
CA MET A 66 -12.52 -8.29 -6.79
C MET A 66 -12.51 -9.84 -6.71
N PRO A 67 -12.70 -10.57 -7.82
CA PRO A 67 -12.60 -12.02 -7.85
C PRO A 67 -11.23 -12.50 -7.37
N ASP A 68 -11.20 -13.64 -6.70
CA ASP A 68 -9.97 -14.14 -6.09
C ASP A 68 -8.96 -14.61 -7.14
N GLU A 69 -9.42 -15.09 -8.29
CA GLU A 69 -8.59 -15.47 -9.44
C GLU A 69 -7.75 -14.28 -9.92
N ILE A 70 -8.40 -13.13 -10.08
CA ILE A 70 -7.73 -11.88 -10.48
C ILE A 70 -6.78 -11.40 -9.39
N LYS A 71 -7.18 -11.50 -8.10
CA LYS A 71 -6.26 -11.16 -7.00
C LYS A 71 -5.03 -12.06 -6.99
N VAL A 72 -5.17 -13.36 -7.29
CA VAL A 72 -4.04 -14.30 -7.40
C VAL A 72 -3.10 -13.85 -8.51
N GLU A 73 -3.61 -13.53 -9.69
CA GLU A 73 -2.80 -13.06 -10.83
C GLU A 73 -2.06 -11.76 -10.51
N VAL A 74 -2.75 -10.78 -9.92
CA VAL A 74 -2.14 -9.50 -9.52
C VAL A 74 -1.09 -9.71 -8.43
N ARG A 75 -1.36 -10.53 -7.41
CA ARG A 75 -0.36 -10.88 -6.39
C ARG A 75 0.83 -11.62 -6.99
N GLY A 76 0.61 -12.47 -7.99
CA GLY A 76 1.64 -13.22 -8.69
C GLY A 76 2.74 -12.34 -9.29
N GLN A 77 2.45 -11.08 -9.59
CA GLN A 77 3.44 -10.09 -10.06
C GLN A 77 4.55 -9.82 -9.02
N LEU A 78 4.30 -10.08 -7.73
CA LEU A 78 5.33 -9.96 -6.68
C LEU A 78 6.34 -11.11 -6.70
N SER A 79 6.05 -12.22 -7.38
CA SER A 79 6.89 -13.43 -7.38
C SER A 79 8.28 -13.20 -7.97
N THR A 80 8.51 -12.11 -8.70
CA THR A 80 9.84 -11.71 -9.16
C THR A 80 10.77 -11.44 -7.97
N ASN A 81 10.28 -10.80 -6.91
CA ASN A 81 11.10 -10.35 -5.78
C ASN A 81 10.81 -11.12 -4.49
N TYR A 82 9.61 -11.67 -4.32
CA TYR A 82 9.13 -12.26 -3.06
C TYR A 82 8.75 -13.73 -3.22
N ASN A 83 9.00 -14.52 -2.18
CA ASN A 83 8.53 -15.89 -2.12
C ASN A 83 7.04 -15.89 -1.70
N LEU A 84 6.17 -16.35 -2.60
CA LEU A 84 4.73 -16.42 -2.38
C LEU A 84 4.23 -17.85 -2.09
N GLU A 85 5.05 -18.87 -2.34
CA GLU A 85 4.67 -20.29 -2.21
C GLU A 85 4.54 -20.68 -0.74
N ASP A 86 5.39 -20.09 0.13
CA ASP A 86 5.46 -20.38 1.55
C ASP A 86 4.69 -19.38 2.43
N LEU A 87 3.73 -18.65 1.87
CA LEU A 87 2.92 -17.70 2.63
C LEU A 87 1.90 -18.44 3.53
N ASP A 88 2.06 -18.31 4.84
CA ASP A 88 1.02 -18.67 5.78
C ASP A 88 -0.21 -17.74 5.67
N GLU A 89 -1.31 -18.14 6.33
CA GLU A 89 -2.59 -17.42 6.27
C GLU A 89 -2.49 -15.99 6.82
N GLU A 90 -1.68 -15.76 7.85
CA GLU A 90 -1.49 -14.45 8.47
C GLU A 90 -0.73 -13.49 7.56
N SER A 91 0.35 -13.97 6.96
CA SER A 91 1.19 -13.26 5.99
C SER A 91 0.40 -12.96 4.72
N LEU A 92 -0.40 -13.90 4.22
CA LEU A 92 -1.31 -13.67 3.10
C LEU A 92 -2.38 -12.61 3.44
N THR A 93 -2.94 -12.67 4.64
CA THR A 93 -3.92 -11.68 5.12
C THR A 93 -3.29 -10.28 5.20
N TYR A 94 -2.07 -10.20 5.72
CA TYR A 94 -1.30 -8.97 5.78
C TYR A 94 -0.99 -8.39 4.39
N VAL A 95 -0.52 -9.22 3.46
CA VAL A 95 -0.28 -8.82 2.06
C VAL A 95 -1.58 -8.32 1.42
N ASN A 96 -2.70 -9.03 1.60
CA ASN A 96 -4.00 -8.59 1.09
C ASN A 96 -4.47 -7.26 1.69
N ARG A 97 -4.15 -6.99 2.96
CA ARG A 97 -4.41 -5.69 3.59
C ARG A 97 -3.64 -4.58 2.88
N LEU A 98 -2.35 -4.78 2.58
CA LEU A 98 -1.54 -3.82 1.84
C LEU A 98 -2.08 -3.60 0.41
N PHE A 99 -2.48 -4.66 -0.29
CA PHE A 99 -3.13 -4.53 -1.59
C PHE A 99 -4.42 -3.70 -1.50
N ALA A 100 -5.27 -3.96 -0.51
CA ALA A 100 -6.50 -3.21 -0.32
C ALA A 100 -6.24 -1.72 -0.05
N GLU A 101 -5.22 -1.40 0.76
CA GLU A 101 -4.79 -0.04 1.04
C GLU A 101 -4.27 0.66 -0.23
N ARG A 102 -3.38 0.00 -0.99
CA ARG A 102 -2.81 0.55 -2.22
C ARG A 102 -3.82 0.69 -3.34
N TYR A 103 -4.73 -0.27 -3.50
CA TYR A 103 -5.85 -0.20 -4.43
C TYR A 103 -6.75 1.01 -4.14
N LYS A 104 -7.11 1.18 -2.86
CA LYS A 104 -7.94 2.30 -2.42
C LYS A 104 -7.23 3.64 -2.65
N GLN A 105 -5.93 3.71 -2.33
CA GLN A 105 -5.13 4.91 -2.55
C GLN A 105 -5.07 5.26 -4.03
N TRP A 106 -4.71 4.30 -4.88
CA TRP A 106 -4.61 4.52 -6.32
C TRP A 106 -5.95 4.95 -6.93
N LYS A 107 -7.06 4.31 -6.53
CA LYS A 107 -8.40 4.73 -6.95
C LYS A 107 -8.74 6.16 -6.50
N SER A 108 -8.27 6.59 -5.33
CA SER A 108 -8.43 7.98 -4.89
C SER A 108 -7.62 8.94 -5.74
N ASP A 109 -6.40 8.57 -6.14
CA ASP A 109 -5.53 9.40 -6.97
C ASP A 109 -6.13 9.54 -8.39
N LEU A 110 -6.64 8.45 -8.96
CA LEU A 110 -7.38 8.44 -10.21
C LEU A 110 -8.65 9.30 -10.15
N HIS A 111 -9.36 9.29 -9.03
CA HIS A 111 -10.52 10.17 -8.83
C HIS A 111 -10.11 11.65 -8.77
N HIS A 112 -8.98 11.98 -8.11
CA HIS A 112 -8.47 13.35 -8.13
C HIS A 112 -8.06 13.79 -9.54
N HIS A 113 -7.44 12.89 -10.31
CA HIS A 113 -7.12 13.12 -11.72
C HIS A 113 -8.38 13.37 -12.55
N PHE A 114 -9.41 12.53 -12.40
CA PHE A 114 -10.72 12.73 -13.04
C PHE A 114 -11.34 14.10 -12.70
N GLN A 115 -11.22 14.54 -11.44
CA GLN A 115 -11.74 15.84 -10.98
C GLN A 115 -10.97 17.06 -11.52
N ALA A 116 -9.82 16.86 -12.17
CA ALA A 116 -9.08 17.94 -12.81
C ALA A 116 -9.71 18.38 -14.15
N PHE A 117 -10.66 17.60 -14.67
CA PHE A 117 -11.41 17.90 -15.90
C PHE A 117 -12.77 18.50 -15.55
N ASP A 118 -13.16 19.56 -16.25
CA ASP A 118 -14.47 20.19 -16.08
C ASP A 118 -15.60 19.37 -16.72
N ASP A 119 -15.30 18.67 -17.82
CA ASP A 119 -16.24 17.83 -18.56
C ASP A 119 -15.88 16.33 -18.42
N PRO A 120 -16.78 15.50 -17.84
CA PRO A 120 -16.59 14.06 -17.76
C PRO A 120 -16.37 13.36 -19.11
N GLN A 121 -16.92 13.90 -20.21
CA GLN A 121 -16.70 13.32 -21.55
C GLN A 121 -15.27 13.55 -22.03
N VAL A 122 -14.69 14.73 -21.76
CA VAL A 122 -13.28 15.00 -22.04
C VAL A 122 -12.38 14.13 -21.17
N ALA A 123 -12.71 13.98 -19.88
CA ALA A 123 -11.98 13.09 -18.98
C ALA A 123 -11.96 11.63 -19.48
N LEU A 124 -13.08 11.15 -20.03
CA LEU A 124 -13.18 9.81 -20.58
C LEU A 124 -12.32 9.64 -21.85
N GLN A 125 -12.36 10.60 -22.77
CA GLN A 125 -11.71 10.49 -24.09
C GLN A 125 -10.21 10.77 -24.05
N GLU A 126 -9.81 11.80 -23.30
CA GLU A 126 -8.43 12.31 -23.31
C GLU A 126 -7.73 12.18 -21.96
N GLY A 127 -8.47 11.85 -20.91
CA GLY A 127 -7.99 11.84 -19.54
C GLY A 127 -7.38 10.53 -19.06
N CYS A 128 -7.25 9.49 -19.89
CA CYS A 128 -6.68 8.21 -19.48
C CYS A 128 -5.22 8.38 -19.02
N PRO A 129 -4.88 8.06 -17.75
CA PRO A 129 -3.50 8.13 -17.27
C PRO A 129 -2.59 7.13 -17.99
N LYS A 130 -1.30 7.48 -18.16
CA LYS A 130 -0.31 6.63 -18.83
C LYS A 130 -0.16 5.26 -18.17
N GLU A 131 -0.33 5.17 -16.85
CA GLU A 131 -0.29 3.91 -16.11
C GLU A 131 -1.43 2.95 -16.50
N LEU A 132 -2.50 3.45 -17.13
CA LEU A 132 -3.62 2.66 -17.64
C LEU A 132 -3.60 2.50 -19.18
N GLU A 133 -2.52 2.90 -19.85
CA GLU A 133 -2.36 2.68 -21.30
C GLU A 133 -2.43 1.18 -21.63
N GLY A 134 -3.23 0.82 -22.63
CA GLY A 134 -3.55 -0.57 -22.98
C GLY A 134 -4.56 -1.24 -22.06
N ARG A 135 -5.16 -0.50 -21.12
CA ARG A 135 -6.24 -0.91 -20.19
C ARG A 135 -7.32 0.17 -20.11
N GLU A 136 -7.69 0.72 -21.27
CA GLU A 136 -8.66 1.80 -21.41
C GLU A 136 -10.03 1.41 -20.83
N ASP A 137 -10.37 0.12 -20.88
CA ASP A 137 -11.57 -0.45 -20.25
C ASP A 137 -11.62 -0.23 -18.73
N SER A 138 -10.46 -0.20 -18.06
CA SER A 138 -10.36 0.13 -16.63
C SER A 138 -10.63 1.62 -16.39
N TRP A 139 -10.14 2.49 -17.28
CA TRP A 139 -10.39 3.93 -17.18
C TRP A 139 -11.86 4.28 -17.46
N GLU A 140 -12.47 3.65 -18.47
CA GLU A 140 -13.89 3.81 -18.79
C GLU A 140 -14.77 3.41 -17.60
N TRP A 141 -14.49 2.25 -17.01
CA TRP A 141 -15.23 1.80 -15.82
C TRP A 141 -15.09 2.78 -14.65
N LEU A 142 -13.88 3.31 -14.42
CA LEU A 142 -13.63 4.28 -13.36
C LEU A 142 -14.38 5.60 -13.59
N CYS A 143 -14.36 6.13 -14.81
CA CYS A 143 -15.11 7.34 -15.18
C CYS A 143 -16.61 7.16 -14.92
N ALA A 144 -17.18 6.03 -15.32
CA ALA A 144 -18.59 5.70 -15.05
C ALA A 144 -18.84 5.56 -13.54
N HIS A 145 -17.92 4.91 -12.82
CA HIS A 145 -18.02 4.72 -11.38
C HIS A 145 -17.97 6.04 -10.59
N PHE A 146 -17.11 6.99 -10.99
CA PHE A 146 -16.97 8.29 -10.33
C PHE A 146 -18.20 9.18 -10.53
N GLN A 147 -18.87 9.05 -11.68
CA GLN A 147 -20.10 9.77 -11.99
C GLN A 147 -21.34 9.13 -11.35
N ALA A 148 -21.26 7.86 -10.93
CA ALA A 148 -22.40 7.17 -10.34
C ALA A 148 -22.89 7.90 -9.08
N PRO A 149 -24.22 8.14 -8.91
CA PRO A 149 -24.76 8.89 -7.78
C PRO A 149 -24.36 8.31 -6.42
N GLU A 150 -24.30 6.98 -6.31
CA GLU A 150 -23.85 6.27 -5.11
C GLU A 150 -22.43 6.71 -4.69
N PHE A 151 -21.52 6.82 -5.64
CA PHE A 151 -20.14 7.24 -5.38
C PHE A 151 -20.06 8.73 -5.09
N ALA A 152 -20.68 9.58 -5.92
CA ALA A 152 -20.65 11.03 -5.77
C ALA A 152 -21.17 11.48 -4.40
N ASN A 153 -22.31 10.92 -3.96
CA ASN A 153 -22.89 11.19 -2.64
C ASN A 153 -21.92 10.80 -1.51
N LYS A 154 -21.32 9.61 -1.59
CA LYS A 154 -20.35 9.13 -0.61
C LYS A 154 -19.09 10.00 -0.58
N ALA A 155 -18.59 10.41 -1.74
CA ALA A 155 -17.42 11.27 -1.86
C ALA A 155 -17.68 12.65 -1.24
N GLN A 156 -18.85 13.25 -1.47
CA GLN A 156 -19.25 14.53 -0.88
C GLN A 156 -19.32 14.45 0.65
N VAL A 157 -19.97 13.41 1.19
CA VAL A 157 -20.02 13.18 2.65
C VAL A 157 -18.62 13.01 3.22
N ASN A 158 -17.77 12.19 2.59
CA ASN A 158 -16.40 11.97 3.04
C ASN A 158 -15.55 13.24 3.00
N LYS A 159 -15.71 14.08 1.98
CA LYS A 159 -15.04 15.40 1.89
C LYS A 159 -15.49 16.31 3.03
N GLY A 160 -16.79 16.34 3.34
CA GLY A 160 -17.33 17.06 4.49
C GLY A 160 -16.78 16.55 5.82
N ASN A 161 -16.71 15.23 6.02
CA ASN A 161 -16.14 14.62 7.21
C ASN A 161 -14.65 14.91 7.35
N ARG A 162 -13.89 14.91 6.25
CA ARG A 162 -12.46 15.22 6.24
C ARG A 162 -12.21 16.68 6.63
N LYS A 163 -13.05 17.63 6.20
CA LYS A 163 -12.97 19.05 6.62
C LYS A 163 -13.20 19.26 8.13
N LYS A 164 -13.92 18.35 8.80
CA LYS A 164 -14.18 18.41 10.24
C LYS A 164 -13.06 17.82 11.11
N LYS A 165 -12.04 17.18 10.51
CA LYS A 165 -10.91 16.64 11.28
C LYS A 165 -10.01 17.76 11.79
N THR A 166 -9.82 17.80 13.11
CA THR A 166 -8.94 18.76 13.79
C THR A 166 -7.51 18.24 13.96
N LEU A 167 -7.35 16.94 14.17
CA LEU A 167 -6.05 16.28 14.29
C LEU A 167 -5.61 15.74 12.92
N LEU A 168 -4.55 16.34 12.36
CA LEU A 168 -3.96 15.93 11.09
C LEU A 168 -2.74 15.05 11.35
N HIS A 169 -2.73 13.88 10.72
CA HIS A 169 -1.61 12.95 10.77
C HIS A 169 -0.49 13.40 9.82
N HIS A 170 0.75 13.47 10.30
CA HIS A 170 1.91 13.90 9.49
C HIS A 170 3.07 12.89 9.44
N SER A 171 2.90 11.69 9.99
CA SER A 171 3.99 10.72 10.16
C SER A 171 4.36 9.85 8.94
N GLY A 172 3.82 10.15 7.76
CA GLY A 172 4.14 9.43 6.54
C GLY A 172 3.72 7.94 6.57
N SER A 173 4.53 7.07 5.95
CA SER A 173 4.21 5.66 5.69
C SER A 173 4.66 4.67 6.75
N ARG A 174 5.48 5.07 7.74
CA ARG A 174 5.96 4.17 8.80
C ARG A 174 4.83 3.90 9.81
N PRO A 175 4.45 2.62 10.03
CA PRO A 175 3.43 2.27 11.01
C PRO A 175 3.75 2.75 12.43
N PHE A 176 2.69 3.05 13.20
CA PHE A 176 2.78 3.53 14.58
C PHE A 176 3.54 2.54 15.49
N SER A 177 3.39 1.22 15.27
CA SER A 177 4.05 0.17 16.04
C SER A 177 5.58 0.27 16.00
N TYR A 178 6.18 0.45 14.83
CA TYR A 178 7.63 0.62 14.73
C TYR A 178 8.12 1.92 15.37
N ARG A 179 7.32 3.00 15.33
CA ARG A 179 7.64 4.26 15.99
C ARG A 179 7.63 4.12 17.51
N MET A 180 6.64 3.40 18.06
CA MET A 180 6.59 3.08 19.49
C MET A 180 7.81 2.28 19.93
N ASP A 181 8.20 1.28 19.15
CA ASP A 181 9.38 0.48 19.46
C ASP A 181 10.69 1.26 19.33
N ALA A 182 10.78 2.25 18.42
CA ALA A 182 11.90 3.20 18.40
C ALA A 182 11.95 4.02 19.71
N ARG A 183 10.84 4.62 20.14
CA ARG A 183 10.77 5.36 21.41
C ARG A 183 11.09 4.50 22.63
N ARG A 184 10.65 3.23 22.65
CA ARG A 184 11.03 2.27 23.70
C ARG A 184 12.55 2.04 23.75
N ARG A 185 13.19 1.86 22.59
CA ARG A 185 14.66 1.70 22.52
C ARG A 185 15.42 2.96 22.93
N GLU A 186 14.83 4.13 22.70
CA GLU A 186 15.34 5.43 23.18
C GLU A 186 15.12 5.65 24.70
N GLY A 187 14.47 4.72 25.40
CA GLY A 187 14.24 4.79 26.84
C GLY A 187 12.98 5.55 27.25
N SER A 188 12.04 5.79 26.32
CA SER A 188 10.75 6.39 26.65
C SER A 188 9.98 5.53 27.66
N LYS A 189 9.44 6.20 28.68
CA LYS A 189 8.52 5.60 29.67
C LYS A 189 7.08 5.51 29.15
N PHE A 190 6.71 6.34 28.17
CA PHE A 190 5.36 6.46 27.62
C PHE A 190 5.42 6.58 26.09
N PRO A 191 5.88 5.52 25.39
CA PRO A 191 6.12 5.57 23.94
C PRO A 191 4.83 5.86 23.15
N GLU A 192 3.66 5.47 23.65
CA GLU A 192 2.37 5.77 23.03
C GLU A 192 2.07 7.28 23.01
N ILE A 193 2.39 7.98 24.10
CA ILE A 193 2.18 9.44 24.23
C ILE A 193 3.19 10.19 23.37
N ASP A 194 4.46 9.78 23.44
CA ASP A 194 5.54 10.42 22.68
C ASP A 194 5.29 10.31 21.18
N VAL A 195 4.93 9.11 20.70
CA VAL A 195 4.60 8.91 19.28
C VAL A 195 3.33 9.66 18.90
N PHE A 196 2.33 9.76 19.78
CA PHE A 196 1.17 10.61 19.50
C PHE A 196 1.58 12.07 19.28
N GLY A 197 2.45 12.60 20.14
CA GLY A 197 3.07 13.91 19.98
C GLY A 197 3.75 14.04 18.62
N ASP A 198 4.63 13.10 18.29
CA ASP A 198 5.38 13.07 17.03
C ASP A 198 4.52 12.97 15.77
N VAL A 199 3.29 12.44 15.88
CA VAL A 199 2.44 12.11 14.73
C VAL A 199 1.35 13.16 14.50
N TYR A 200 0.89 13.82 15.57
CA TYR A 200 -0.28 14.69 15.53
C TYR A 200 -0.02 16.12 16.03
N VAL A 201 1.01 16.33 16.86
CA VAL A 201 1.39 17.68 17.32
C VAL A 201 2.37 18.27 16.31
N ARG A 202 2.03 19.42 15.72
CA ARG A 202 2.96 20.14 14.84
C ARG A 202 3.98 20.89 15.71
N PRO A 203 5.29 20.82 15.41
CA PRO A 203 6.26 21.75 15.96
C PRO A 203 5.83 23.18 15.60
N GLY A 204 5.54 24.03 16.59
CA GLY A 204 5.13 25.43 16.40
C GLY A 204 3.63 25.73 16.45
N ASN A 205 2.78 24.79 16.87
CA ASN A 205 1.35 25.07 17.18
C ASN A 205 1.20 25.32 18.69
N GLU A 206 0.55 26.43 19.09
CA GLU A 206 0.32 26.85 20.49
C GLU A 206 -0.39 25.78 21.36
N LEU A 207 -1.10 24.82 20.74
CA LEU A 207 -1.71 23.67 21.42
C LEU A 207 -0.70 22.65 21.98
N ALA A 208 0.57 22.73 21.59
CA ALA A 208 1.63 21.89 22.16
C ALA A 208 1.99 22.30 23.60
N GLU A 209 1.76 23.56 23.97
CA GLU A 209 2.11 24.08 25.30
C GLU A 209 1.09 23.73 26.39
N SER A 210 -0.12 23.28 26.01
CA SER A 210 -1.17 22.91 26.98
C SER A 210 -1.15 21.44 27.43
N LEU A 211 -0.23 20.63 26.90
CA LEU A 211 -0.12 19.20 27.19
C LEU A 211 1.08 18.82 28.07
N HIS A 212 1.82 19.82 28.56
CA HIS A 212 2.92 19.67 29.51
C HIS A 212 2.59 20.26 30.88
#